data_AF-A0A0B5XCE0-F1
#
_entry.id   AF-A0A0B5XCE0-F1
#
_cell.length_a   1.000
_cell.length_b   1.000
_cell.length_c   1.000
_cell.angle_alpha   90.00
_cell.angle_beta   90.00
_cell.angle_gamma   90.00
#
_symmetry.space_group_name_H-M   'P 1'
#
loop_
_entity.id
_entity.type
_entity.pdbx_description
1 polymer ?
#
loop_
_entity_poly.entity_id
_entity_poly.type
_entity_poly.pdbx_seq_one_letter_code
_entity_poly.pdbx_strand_id
1 'polypeptide(L)'
;MNMEWLEQLLGKEWSLVPAGGVTGDAYIAQNGQQKLFLKRNTSPFLAVLSAEGIVPKLLWTRRVTNGDVISAQKWLPGQKLEPEDMKLERVAKLLKKIHSSKALVQMIQRLGKQPLHAQELLQQLQLVLRGDIRDEETIQQGLQYLMDSLKDIEYNEFVVCHCDVNHNNWLLSDEDELFLIDWDGAVIADPALDLGMLLYWYIPRQEWSEWLGYYDIEMDESLLKRMRWYVIAQTILSIQWHTTKKQQAEAEYWHQYLQQLLASE
;
A
#
# COMPACT_ATOMS: atom_id res chain seq x y z
N MET A 1 7.40 -27.61 -0.79
CA MET A 1 8.07 -27.19 0.46
C MET A 1 7.43 -27.99 1.58
N ASN A 2 8.19 -28.67 2.44
CA ASN A 2 7.62 -29.56 3.47
C ASN A 2 6.95 -28.73 4.59
N MET A 3 5.63 -28.89 4.76
CA MET A 3 4.79 -28.12 5.69
C MET A 3 4.67 -28.76 7.08
N GLU A 4 5.31 -29.92 7.30
CA GLU A 4 5.23 -30.71 8.53
C GLU A 4 5.50 -29.92 9.82
N TRP A 5 6.40 -28.93 9.79
CA TRP A 5 6.72 -28.13 10.97
C TRP A 5 5.59 -27.16 11.38
N LEU A 6 4.80 -26.71 10.41
CA LEU A 6 3.69 -25.77 10.59
C LEU A 6 2.42 -26.54 11.04
N GLU A 7 2.27 -27.79 10.59
CA GLU A 7 1.30 -28.74 11.14
C GLU A 7 1.66 -29.14 12.59
N GLN A 8 2.93 -29.37 12.90
CA GLN A 8 3.39 -29.60 14.27
C GLN A 8 3.14 -28.38 15.19
N LEU A 9 3.14 -27.16 14.64
CA LEU A 9 2.87 -25.94 15.40
C LEU A 9 1.43 -25.87 15.91
N LEU A 10 0.47 -26.25 15.06
CA LEU A 10 -0.97 -26.16 15.32
C LEU A 10 -1.54 -27.45 15.92
N GLY A 11 -0.90 -28.59 15.64
CA GLY A 11 -1.36 -29.93 15.96
C GLY A 11 -1.85 -30.69 14.72
N LYS A 12 -1.79 -32.02 14.77
CA LYS A 12 -2.09 -32.94 13.65
C LYS A 12 -3.53 -32.85 13.12
N GLU A 13 -4.43 -32.24 13.88
CA GLU A 13 -5.84 -32.04 13.52
C GLU A 13 -6.03 -30.92 12.48
N TRP A 14 -4.99 -30.11 12.23
CA TRP A 14 -5.03 -28.99 11.29
C TRP A 14 -4.45 -29.38 9.94
N SER A 15 -5.21 -29.14 8.88
CA SER A 15 -4.71 -29.20 7.50
C SER A 15 -4.26 -27.82 7.04
N LEU A 16 -3.21 -27.78 6.22
CA LEU A 16 -2.64 -26.55 5.69
C LEU A 16 -2.66 -26.55 4.16
N VAL A 17 -3.16 -25.45 3.58
CA VAL A 17 -3.08 -25.21 2.13
C VAL A 17 -2.41 -23.86 1.87
N PRO A 18 -1.55 -23.73 0.86
CA PRO A 18 -1.01 -22.43 0.47
C PRO A 18 -2.15 -21.46 0.10
N ALA A 19 -2.07 -20.22 0.58
CA ALA A 19 -3.06 -19.18 0.30
C ALA A 19 -2.77 -18.42 -1.01
N GLY A 20 -1.69 -18.77 -1.72
CA GLY A 20 -1.19 -18.04 -2.88
C GLY A 20 -0.28 -16.87 -2.51
N GLY A 21 -0.15 -15.89 -3.41
CA GLY A 21 0.73 -14.74 -3.24
C GLY A 21 2.13 -14.94 -3.81
N VAL A 22 2.86 -13.84 -3.99
CA VAL A 22 4.17 -13.81 -4.68
C VAL A 22 5.29 -14.41 -3.83
N THR A 23 5.21 -14.28 -2.51
CA THR A 23 6.26 -14.75 -1.58
C THR A 23 6.12 -16.22 -1.19
N GLY A 24 4.91 -16.79 -1.29
CA GLY A 24 4.62 -18.16 -0.85
C GLY A 24 4.60 -18.35 0.68
N ASP A 25 4.53 -17.27 1.44
CA ASP A 25 4.59 -17.25 2.92
C ASP A 25 3.22 -17.28 3.61
N ALA A 26 2.13 -17.39 2.84
CA ALA A 26 0.77 -17.36 3.34
C ALA A 26 0.08 -18.72 3.21
N TYR A 27 -0.63 -19.12 4.26
CA TYR A 27 -1.29 -20.42 4.37
C TYR A 27 -2.68 -20.28 4.98
N ILE A 28 -3.60 -21.14 4.58
CA ILE A 28 -4.89 -21.32 5.23
C ILE A 28 -4.78 -22.59 6.07
N ALA A 29 -5.02 -22.48 7.36
CA ALA A 29 -5.13 -23.62 8.25
C ALA A 29 -6.59 -23.93 8.55
N GLN A 30 -6.97 -25.21 8.46
CA GLN A 30 -8.34 -25.65 8.70
C GLN A 30 -8.38 -26.84 9.67
N ASN A 31 -9.29 -26.75 10.65
CA ASN A 31 -9.64 -27.86 11.53
C ASN A 31 -11.17 -27.88 11.70
N GLY A 32 -11.83 -28.85 11.05
CA GLY A 32 -13.30 -28.89 10.97
C GLY A 32 -13.86 -27.61 10.35
N GLN A 33 -14.65 -26.87 11.14
CA GLN A 33 -15.24 -25.59 10.76
C GLN A 33 -14.33 -24.38 11.06
N GLN A 34 -13.27 -24.55 11.83
CA GLN A 34 -12.35 -23.46 12.16
C GLN A 34 -11.36 -23.24 11.01
N LYS A 35 -11.19 -21.97 10.61
CA LYS A 35 -10.20 -21.55 9.62
C LYS A 35 -9.37 -20.39 10.14
N LEU A 36 -8.07 -20.43 9.84
CA LEU A 36 -7.10 -19.39 10.18
C LEU A 36 -6.32 -18.99 8.94
N PHE A 37 -6.00 -17.71 8.84
CA PHE A 37 -4.99 -17.23 7.91
C PHE A 37 -3.64 -17.14 8.63
N LEU A 38 -2.63 -17.80 8.10
CA LEU A 38 -1.28 -17.81 8.65
C LEU A 38 -0.33 -17.10 7.68
N LYS A 39 0.47 -16.17 8.18
CA LYS A 39 1.56 -15.54 7.41
C LYS A 39 2.88 -15.69 8.17
N ARG A 40 3.92 -16.07 7.45
CA ARG A 40 5.29 -16.17 7.95
C ARG A 40 6.00 -14.82 7.88
N ASN A 41 6.82 -14.55 8.87
CA ASN A 41 7.70 -13.39 9.00
C ASN A 41 7.00 -12.04 8.87
N THR A 42 5.79 -11.94 9.41
CA THR A 42 5.02 -10.68 9.46
C THR A 42 5.72 -9.62 10.30
N SER A 43 5.67 -8.36 9.84
CA SER A 43 6.12 -7.20 10.60
C SER A 43 5.41 -7.09 11.97
N PRO A 44 6.12 -6.70 13.05
CA PRO A 44 5.51 -6.38 14.34
C PRO A 44 4.44 -5.29 14.26
N PHE A 45 4.45 -4.49 13.18
CA PHE A 45 3.43 -3.47 12.90
C PHE A 45 2.02 -4.05 12.81
N LEU A 46 1.88 -5.32 12.40
CA LEU A 46 0.61 -6.03 12.27
C LEU A 46 -0.21 -6.03 13.56
N ALA A 47 0.44 -6.13 14.73
CA ALA A 47 -0.26 -6.15 16.01
C ALA A 47 -0.99 -4.84 16.31
N VAL A 48 -0.37 -3.70 15.98
CA VAL A 48 -1.00 -2.38 16.20
C VAL A 48 -2.10 -2.14 15.17
N LEU A 49 -1.87 -2.49 13.91
CA LEU A 49 -2.92 -2.45 12.87
C LEU A 49 -4.15 -3.28 13.26
N SER A 50 -3.94 -4.46 13.82
CA SER A 50 -5.03 -5.32 14.27
C SER A 50 -5.76 -4.75 15.48
N ALA A 51 -5.05 -4.12 16.42
CA ALA A 51 -5.66 -3.48 17.58
C ALA A 51 -6.50 -2.25 17.18
N GLU A 52 -6.07 -1.54 16.13
CA GLU A 52 -6.79 -0.42 15.52
C GLU A 52 -7.93 -0.90 14.59
N GLY A 53 -8.08 -2.20 14.33
CA GLY A 53 -9.12 -2.75 13.45
C GLY A 53 -8.95 -2.36 11.98
N ILE A 54 -7.71 -2.18 11.52
CA ILE A 54 -7.37 -1.83 10.13
C ILE A 54 -7.15 -3.08 9.27
N VAL A 55 -6.70 -4.16 9.91
CA VAL A 55 -6.49 -5.49 9.31
C VAL A 55 -7.35 -6.52 10.04
N PRO A 56 -7.60 -7.71 9.45
CA PRO A 56 -8.26 -8.81 10.14
C PRO A 56 -7.59 -9.14 11.48
N LYS A 57 -8.41 -9.50 12.49
CA LYS A 57 -7.95 -9.69 13.86
C LYS A 57 -6.80 -10.70 13.96
N LEU A 58 -5.66 -10.24 14.48
CA LEU A 58 -4.54 -11.06 14.91
C LEU A 58 -4.92 -11.82 16.18
N LEU A 59 -4.87 -13.14 16.12
CA LEU A 59 -5.19 -14.03 17.24
C LEU A 59 -3.95 -14.31 18.09
N TRP A 60 -2.83 -14.59 17.44
CA TRP A 60 -1.55 -14.83 18.10
C TRP A 60 -0.38 -14.67 17.12
N THR A 61 0.79 -14.48 17.70
CA THR A 61 2.08 -14.54 17.01
C THR A 61 2.99 -15.49 17.79
N ARG A 62 3.68 -16.40 17.10
CA ARG A 62 4.55 -17.40 17.71
C ARG A 62 5.88 -17.48 16.97
N ARG A 63 6.97 -17.43 17.73
CA ARG A 63 8.30 -17.75 17.20
C ARG A 63 8.49 -19.26 17.22
N VAL A 64 8.92 -19.82 16.10
CA VAL A 64 9.22 -21.25 15.95
C VAL A 64 10.72 -21.51 16.06
N THR A 65 11.08 -22.79 16.21
CA THR A 65 12.45 -23.23 16.55
C THR A 65 13.49 -22.86 15.49
N ASN A 66 13.09 -22.73 14.23
CA ASN A 66 13.97 -22.29 13.14
C ASN A 66 14.18 -20.75 13.11
N GLY A 67 13.60 -20.00 14.05
CA GLY A 67 13.72 -18.55 14.17
C GLY A 67 12.61 -17.75 13.48
N ASP A 68 11.79 -18.38 12.64
CA ASP A 68 10.68 -17.70 11.97
C ASP A 68 9.61 -17.23 12.96
N VAL A 69 8.90 -16.19 12.57
CA VAL A 69 7.73 -15.69 13.29
C VAL A 69 6.48 -16.01 12.49
N ILE A 70 5.52 -16.71 13.09
CA ILE A 70 4.24 -17.05 12.48
C ILE A 70 3.15 -16.23 13.16
N SER A 71 2.35 -15.55 12.36
CA SER A 71 1.16 -14.85 12.82
C SER A 71 -0.09 -15.55 12.33
N ALA A 72 -1.09 -15.66 13.19
CA ALA A 72 -2.40 -16.20 12.86
C ALA A 72 -3.47 -15.15 12.99
N GLN A 73 -4.23 -14.94 11.92
CA GLN A 73 -5.39 -14.05 11.89
C GLN A 73 -6.67 -14.87 11.73
N LYS A 74 -7.80 -14.30 12.18
CA LYS A 74 -9.14 -14.84 11.87
C LYS A 74 -9.26 -14.94 10.35
N TRP A 75 -9.60 -16.11 9.83
CA TRP A 75 -10.04 -16.21 8.43
C TRP A 75 -11.40 -15.53 8.29
N LEU A 76 -11.49 -14.55 7.40
CA LEU A 76 -12.73 -13.84 7.10
C LEU A 76 -13.13 -14.16 5.67
N PRO A 77 -14.33 -14.74 5.43
CA PRO A 77 -14.89 -14.74 4.09
C PRO A 77 -15.21 -13.30 3.69
N GLY A 78 -14.98 -12.99 2.42
CA GLY A 78 -15.10 -11.65 1.90
C GLY A 78 -14.52 -11.55 0.50
N GLN A 79 -14.52 -10.32 -0.02
CA GLN A 79 -14.05 -10.01 -1.36
C GLN A 79 -13.17 -8.77 -1.36
N LYS A 80 -12.28 -8.70 -2.35
CA LYS A 80 -11.57 -7.46 -2.62
C LYS A 80 -12.55 -6.40 -3.12
N LEU A 81 -12.24 -5.14 -2.89
CA LEU A 81 -12.98 -4.06 -3.55
C LEU A 81 -12.68 -4.08 -5.05
N GLU A 82 -13.68 -3.69 -5.84
CA GLU A 82 -13.50 -3.35 -7.25
C GLU A 82 -13.06 -1.88 -7.39
N PRO A 83 -12.46 -1.47 -8.53
CA PRO A 83 -12.05 -0.07 -8.75
C PRO A 83 -13.16 0.96 -8.46
N GLU A 84 -14.40 0.63 -8.78
CA GLU A 84 -15.58 1.49 -8.60
C GLU A 84 -16.00 1.66 -7.14
N ASP A 85 -15.61 0.75 -6.25
CA ASP A 85 -15.89 0.81 -4.81
C ASP A 85 -14.96 1.80 -4.09
N MET A 86 -13.86 2.21 -4.71
CA MET A 86 -12.87 3.10 -4.09
C MET A 86 -13.42 4.50 -3.77
N LYS A 87 -14.54 4.89 -4.41
CA LYS A 87 -15.23 6.15 -4.15
C LYS A 87 -16.10 6.16 -2.89
N LEU A 88 -16.34 5.00 -2.28
CA LEU A 88 -17.22 4.90 -1.13
C LEU A 88 -16.67 5.69 0.07
N GLU A 89 -17.55 6.38 0.79
CA GLU A 89 -17.22 7.18 1.99
C GLU A 89 -16.42 6.38 3.04
N ARG A 90 -16.71 5.07 3.20
CA ARG A 90 -15.98 4.20 4.14
C ARG A 90 -14.50 4.02 3.80
N VAL A 91 -14.13 4.10 2.53
CA VAL A 91 -12.72 4.03 2.07
C VAL A 91 -11.98 5.29 2.53
N ALA A 92 -12.57 6.46 2.26
CA ALA A 92 -12.03 7.75 2.70
C ALA A 92 -11.89 7.81 4.23
N LYS A 93 -12.92 7.38 4.97
CA LYS A 93 -12.90 7.35 6.44
C LYS A 93 -11.86 6.39 7.01
N LEU A 94 -11.70 5.19 6.44
CA LEU A 94 -10.67 4.26 6.89
C LEU A 94 -9.27 4.83 6.63
N LEU A 95 -9.03 5.42 5.46
CA LEU A 95 -7.75 6.05 5.15
C LEU A 95 -7.46 7.23 6.09
N LYS A 96 -8.46 8.07 6.37
CA LYS A 96 -8.34 9.16 7.36
C LYS A 96 -8.02 8.64 8.75
N LYS A 97 -8.67 7.56 9.19
CA LYS A 97 -8.38 6.91 10.48
C LYS A 97 -6.93 6.45 10.57
N ILE A 98 -6.41 5.82 9.52
CA ILE A 98 -5.00 5.41 9.43
C ILE A 98 -4.09 6.63 9.53
N HIS A 99 -4.29 7.62 8.66
CA HIS A 99 -3.41 8.80 8.57
C HIS A 99 -3.44 9.65 9.86
N SER A 100 -4.54 9.59 10.62
CA SER A 100 -4.66 10.31 11.89
C SER A 100 -4.12 9.53 13.11
N SER A 101 -3.74 8.26 12.96
CA SER A 101 -3.31 7.45 14.11
C SER A 101 -1.87 7.73 14.52
N LYS A 102 -1.73 8.47 15.63
CA LYS A 102 -0.45 8.68 16.31
C LYS A 102 0.18 7.37 16.79
N ALA A 103 -0.63 6.36 17.12
CA ALA A 103 -0.14 5.06 17.55
C ALA A 103 0.58 4.32 16.41
N LEU A 104 0.07 4.41 15.18
CA LEU A 104 0.74 3.84 14.00
C LEU A 104 2.07 4.55 13.72
N VAL A 105 2.09 5.88 13.75
CA VAL A 105 3.33 6.66 13.56
C VAL A 105 4.39 6.28 14.58
N GLN A 106 4.03 6.24 15.87
CA GLN A 106 4.95 5.84 16.94
C GLN A 106 5.47 4.41 16.75
N MET A 107 4.62 3.49 16.27
CA MET A 107 5.04 2.11 16.03
C MET A 107 6.05 2.03 14.89
N ILE A 108 5.81 2.72 13.77
CA ILE A 108 6.76 2.76 12.65
C ILE A 108 8.10 3.39 13.08
N GLN A 109 8.08 4.46 13.86
CA GLN A 109 9.28 5.08 14.41
C GLN A 109 10.07 4.14 15.33
N ARG A 110 9.39 3.34 16.16
CA ARG A 110 10.04 2.31 17.01
C ARG A 110 10.69 1.19 16.21
N LEU A 111 10.23 0.95 14.98
CA LEU A 111 10.89 0.04 14.03
C LEU A 111 12.11 0.68 13.35
N GLY A 112 12.46 1.93 13.71
CA GLY A 112 13.63 2.64 13.20
C GLY A 112 13.40 3.34 11.86
N LYS A 113 12.19 3.30 11.30
CA LYS A 113 11.86 4.01 10.05
C LYS A 113 11.73 5.50 10.33
N GLN A 114 12.49 6.30 9.60
CA GLN A 114 12.37 7.76 9.58
C GLN A 114 11.30 8.19 8.59
N PRO A 115 10.75 9.42 8.73
CA PRO A 115 9.89 9.96 7.71
C PRO A 115 10.59 10.05 6.36
N LEU A 116 9.87 9.67 5.30
CA LEU A 116 10.32 9.73 3.92
C LEU A 116 9.92 11.08 3.32
N HIS A 117 10.92 11.92 3.06
CA HIS A 117 10.72 13.21 2.40
C HIS A 117 10.69 13.05 0.86
N ALA A 118 10.01 13.97 0.17
CA ALA A 118 9.96 13.97 -1.30
C ALA A 118 11.35 14.01 -1.95
N GLN A 119 12.30 14.75 -1.37
CA GLN A 119 13.68 14.80 -1.85
C GLN A 119 14.36 13.42 -1.78
N GLU A 120 14.15 12.67 -0.70
CA GLU A 120 14.71 11.34 -0.51
C GLU A 120 14.07 10.34 -1.49
N LEU A 121 12.75 10.43 -1.70
CA LEU A 121 12.05 9.62 -2.69
C LEU A 121 12.58 9.89 -4.12
N LEU A 122 12.81 11.15 -4.47
CA LEU A 122 13.39 11.52 -5.78
C LEU A 122 14.81 10.96 -5.95
N GLN A 123 15.64 11.01 -4.91
CA GLN A 123 16.98 10.40 -4.94
C GLN A 123 16.90 8.89 -5.11
N GLN A 124 16.01 8.21 -4.37
CA GLN A 124 15.78 6.78 -4.51
C GLN A 124 15.30 6.40 -5.92
N LEU A 125 14.39 7.19 -6.49
CA LEU A 125 13.90 7.03 -7.86
C LEU A 125 15.07 7.07 -8.87
N GLN A 126 15.90 8.10 -8.79
CA GLN A 126 17.05 8.26 -9.70
C GLN A 126 18.08 7.13 -9.58
N LEU A 127 18.20 6.49 -8.40
CA LEU A 127 19.11 5.37 -8.17
C LEU A 127 18.56 4.03 -8.67
N VAL A 128 17.24 3.82 -8.59
CA VAL A 128 16.59 2.55 -8.96
C VAL A 128 16.33 2.46 -10.46
N LEU A 129 16.22 3.59 -11.17
CA LEU A 129 15.98 3.60 -12.61
C LEU A 129 17.12 2.94 -13.41
N ARG A 130 16.75 1.99 -14.28
CA ARG A 130 17.66 1.38 -15.25
C ARG A 130 18.08 2.43 -16.28
N GLY A 131 19.35 2.41 -16.70
CA GLY A 131 19.93 3.46 -17.54
C GLY A 131 19.17 3.73 -18.84
N ASP A 132 18.77 2.68 -19.55
CA ASP A 132 17.96 2.80 -20.77
C ASP A 132 16.57 3.41 -20.54
N ILE A 133 15.89 3.07 -19.43
CA ILE A 133 14.59 3.65 -19.06
C ILE A 133 14.76 5.12 -18.66
N ARG A 134 15.82 5.43 -17.90
CA ARG A 134 16.14 6.79 -17.49
C ARG A 134 16.41 7.71 -18.67
N ASP A 135 16.94 7.18 -19.77
CA ASP A 135 17.30 7.94 -20.96
C ASP A 135 16.10 8.19 -21.90
N GLU A 136 14.92 7.63 -21.61
CA GLU A 136 13.71 7.89 -22.36
C GLU A 136 13.19 9.31 -22.14
N GLU A 137 12.81 9.99 -23.23
CA GLU A 137 12.42 11.41 -23.21
C GLU A 137 11.27 11.70 -22.23
N THR A 138 10.24 10.85 -22.22
CA THR A 138 9.09 11.03 -21.32
C THR A 138 9.50 10.89 -19.84
N ILE A 139 10.42 9.96 -19.54
CA ILE A 139 10.93 9.77 -18.18
C ILE A 139 11.79 10.97 -17.76
N GLN A 140 12.63 11.49 -18.65
CA GLN A 140 13.42 12.69 -18.39
C GLN A 140 12.55 13.91 -18.11
N GLN A 141 11.46 14.11 -18.88
CA GLN A 141 10.49 15.17 -18.63
C GLN A 141 9.82 15.00 -17.26
N GLY A 142 9.43 13.78 -16.90
CA GLY A 142 8.87 13.47 -15.58
C GLY A 142 9.86 13.76 -14.44
N LEU A 143 11.10 13.32 -14.55
CA LEU A 143 12.15 13.61 -13.58
C LEU A 143 12.42 15.11 -13.46
N GLN A 144 12.42 15.84 -14.58
CA GLN A 144 12.59 17.29 -14.59
C GLN A 144 11.45 18.00 -13.84
N TYR A 145 10.20 17.62 -14.11
CA TYR A 145 9.04 18.13 -13.36
C TYR A 145 9.18 17.88 -11.86
N LEU A 146 9.60 16.67 -11.44
CA LEU A 146 9.77 16.34 -10.03
C LEU A 146 10.87 17.18 -9.36
N MET A 147 11.97 17.46 -10.07
CA MET A 147 13.07 18.30 -9.59
C MET A 147 12.64 19.76 -9.45
N ASP A 148 11.98 20.31 -10.46
CA ASP A 148 11.60 21.72 -10.50
C ASP A 148 10.52 22.06 -9.47
N SER A 149 9.58 21.13 -9.23
CA SER A 149 8.44 21.33 -8.34
C SER A 149 8.75 21.01 -6.87
N LEU A 150 9.97 20.56 -6.54
CA LEU A 150 10.28 19.99 -5.21
C LEU A 150 10.08 20.99 -4.07
N LYS A 151 10.33 22.28 -4.30
CA LYS A 151 10.13 23.33 -3.30
C LYS A 151 8.66 23.68 -3.08
N ASP A 152 7.84 23.53 -4.12
CA ASP A 152 6.42 23.89 -4.09
C ASP A 152 5.56 22.85 -3.36
N ILE A 153 6.13 21.67 -3.09
CA ILE A 153 5.47 20.53 -2.46
C ILE A 153 6.02 20.21 -1.07
N GLU A 154 6.82 21.11 -0.48
CA GLU A 154 7.32 20.94 0.89
C GLU A 154 6.16 20.80 1.89
N TYR A 155 6.21 19.74 2.68
CA TYR A 155 5.18 19.41 3.67
C TYR A 155 5.81 18.71 4.88
N ASN A 156 5.30 18.99 6.08
CA ASN A 156 5.91 18.54 7.33
C ASN A 156 4.94 17.77 8.25
N GLU A 157 3.65 17.65 7.90
CA GLU A 157 2.67 16.91 8.72
C GLU A 157 2.58 15.46 8.26
N PHE A 158 3.58 14.66 8.61
CA PHE A 158 3.65 13.28 8.14
C PHE A 158 2.78 12.32 8.92
N VAL A 159 2.26 11.34 8.18
CA VAL A 159 1.34 10.30 8.62
C VAL A 159 1.87 8.93 8.21
N VAL A 160 1.25 7.86 8.69
CA VAL A 160 1.53 6.54 8.10
C VAL A 160 0.79 6.42 6.78
N CYS A 161 1.54 6.28 5.69
CA CYS A 161 1.04 5.97 4.36
C CYS A 161 1.23 4.48 4.05
N HIS A 162 0.25 3.91 3.36
CA HIS A 162 0.26 2.53 2.87
C HIS A 162 1.24 2.32 1.72
N CYS A 163 1.38 3.31 0.82
CA CYS A 163 2.20 3.29 -0.41
C CYS A 163 1.68 2.41 -1.55
N ASP A 164 0.67 1.57 -1.31
CA ASP A 164 0.02 0.76 -2.34
C ASP A 164 -1.48 0.66 -2.08
N VAL A 165 -2.21 1.75 -2.30
CA VAL A 165 -3.66 1.83 -2.04
C VAL A 165 -4.52 1.17 -3.14
N ASN A 166 -3.92 0.28 -3.95
CA ASN A 166 -4.63 -0.44 -5.00
C ASN A 166 -5.87 -1.17 -4.44
N HIS A 167 -6.99 -1.16 -5.18
CA HIS A 167 -8.26 -1.79 -4.76
C HIS A 167 -8.08 -3.26 -4.32
N ASN A 168 -7.08 -3.97 -4.86
CA ASN A 168 -6.77 -5.35 -4.49
C ASN A 168 -6.33 -5.54 -3.04
N ASN A 169 -5.88 -4.47 -2.39
CA ASN A 169 -5.44 -4.46 -0.99
C ASN A 169 -6.58 -4.09 -0.03
N TRP A 170 -7.76 -3.75 -0.54
CA TRP A 170 -8.95 -3.48 0.27
C TRP A 170 -9.83 -4.71 0.31
N LEU A 171 -10.19 -5.16 1.52
CA LEU A 171 -11.00 -6.36 1.75
C LEU A 171 -12.29 -5.97 2.47
N LEU A 172 -13.42 -6.35 1.90
CA LEU A 172 -14.72 -6.28 2.54
C LEU A 172 -15.13 -7.68 3.02
N SER A 173 -15.35 -7.86 4.32
CA SER A 173 -15.87 -9.12 4.86
C SER A 173 -17.37 -9.28 4.62
N ASP A 174 -17.85 -10.52 4.68
CA ASP A 174 -19.30 -10.83 4.67
C ASP A 174 -20.03 -10.25 5.89
N GLU A 175 -19.29 -9.86 6.93
CA GLU A 175 -19.79 -9.17 8.14
C GLU A 175 -19.81 -7.62 7.96
N ASP A 176 -19.60 -7.11 6.73
CA ASP A 176 -19.54 -5.69 6.34
C ASP A 176 -18.40 -4.89 7.02
N GLU A 177 -17.30 -5.58 7.33
CA GLU A 177 -16.08 -4.94 7.86
C GLU A 177 -15.09 -4.66 6.73
N LEU A 178 -14.61 -3.41 6.65
CA LEU A 178 -13.62 -2.99 5.66
C LEU A 178 -12.22 -3.01 6.27
N PHE A 179 -11.28 -3.65 5.58
CA PHE A 179 -9.87 -3.74 5.94
C PHE A 179 -8.97 -3.26 4.80
N LEU A 180 -7.80 -2.76 5.15
CA LEU A 180 -6.68 -2.51 4.23
C LEU A 180 -5.54 -3.46 4.63
N ILE A 181 -5.03 -4.26 3.69
CA ILE A 181 -4.00 -5.27 3.92
C ILE A 181 -2.72 -4.97 3.12
N ASP A 182 -1.65 -5.72 3.39
CA ASP A 182 -0.34 -5.62 2.74
C ASP A 182 0.52 -4.39 3.12
N TRP A 183 0.69 -4.20 4.43
CA TRP A 183 1.42 -3.08 5.03
C TRP A 183 2.96 -3.22 5.03
N ASP A 184 3.53 -4.12 4.23
CA ASP A 184 4.98 -4.37 4.25
C ASP A 184 5.76 -3.14 3.72
N GLY A 185 5.16 -2.38 2.79
CA GLY A 185 5.69 -1.15 2.19
C GLY A 185 5.42 0.15 2.96
N ALA A 186 4.75 0.09 4.11
CA ALA A 186 4.29 1.29 4.82
C ALA A 186 5.44 2.21 5.26
N VAL A 187 5.25 3.52 5.11
CA VAL A 187 6.21 4.56 5.49
C VAL A 187 5.52 5.65 6.30
N ILE A 188 6.32 6.51 6.95
CA ILE A 188 5.83 7.79 7.44
C ILE A 188 6.12 8.82 6.35
N ALA A 189 5.10 9.45 5.76
CA ALA A 189 5.26 10.39 4.66
C ALA A 189 4.09 11.39 4.60
N ASP A 190 4.11 12.24 3.58
CA ASP A 190 3.00 13.11 3.25
C ASP A 190 1.73 12.29 2.89
N PRO A 191 0.54 12.57 3.49
CA PRO A 191 -0.72 11.94 3.10
C PRO A 191 -1.08 12.08 1.61
N ALA A 192 -0.58 13.12 0.93
CA ALA A 192 -0.77 13.34 -0.50
C ALA A 192 -0.23 12.19 -1.36
N LEU A 193 0.68 11.37 -0.83
CA LEU A 193 1.16 10.15 -1.47
C LEU A 193 -0.01 9.18 -1.70
N ASP A 194 -0.66 8.73 -0.62
CA ASP A 194 -1.81 7.82 -0.69
C ASP A 194 -3.04 8.45 -1.33
N LEU A 195 -3.33 9.72 -0.98
CA LEU A 195 -4.47 10.45 -1.55
C LEU A 195 -4.32 10.62 -3.07
N GLY A 196 -3.13 10.99 -3.53
CA GLY A 196 -2.85 11.19 -4.94
C GLY A 196 -3.08 9.92 -5.74
N MET A 197 -2.48 8.81 -5.31
CA MET A 197 -2.68 7.51 -5.98
C MET A 197 -4.16 7.10 -6.02
N LEU A 198 -4.87 7.20 -4.89
CA LEU A 198 -6.28 6.79 -4.83
C LEU A 198 -7.16 7.66 -5.75
N LEU A 199 -7.02 8.98 -5.66
CA LEU A 199 -7.86 9.91 -6.42
C LEU A 199 -7.57 9.87 -7.91
N TYR A 200 -6.30 9.88 -8.31
CA TYR A 200 -5.92 9.87 -9.73
C TYR A 200 -6.24 8.54 -10.43
N TRP A 201 -6.23 7.41 -9.72
CA TRP A 201 -6.45 6.10 -10.33
C TRP A 201 -7.92 5.65 -10.32
N TYR A 202 -8.72 6.10 -9.36
CA TYR A 202 -10.07 5.54 -9.16
C TYR A 202 -11.19 6.56 -9.20
N ILE A 203 -10.94 7.82 -8.86
CA ILE A 203 -12.02 8.80 -8.62
C ILE A 203 -12.07 9.82 -9.75
N PRO A 204 -13.21 10.01 -10.43
CA PRO A 204 -13.36 11.07 -11.41
C PRO A 204 -13.06 12.45 -10.80
N ARG A 205 -12.35 13.31 -11.54
CA ARG A 205 -11.84 14.60 -11.05
C ARG A 205 -12.92 15.48 -10.40
N GLN A 206 -14.14 15.46 -10.93
CA GLN A 206 -15.29 16.22 -10.43
C GLN A 206 -15.80 15.74 -9.06
N GLU A 207 -15.49 14.50 -8.66
CA GLU A 207 -15.89 13.90 -7.38
C GLU A 207 -14.82 14.07 -6.29
N TRP A 208 -13.63 14.60 -6.62
CA TRP A 208 -12.51 14.71 -5.66
C TRP A 208 -12.86 15.56 -4.45
N SER A 209 -13.55 16.69 -4.64
CA SER A 209 -13.92 17.56 -3.52
C SER A 209 -14.87 16.89 -2.54
N GLU A 210 -15.80 16.05 -3.04
CA GLU A 210 -16.72 15.31 -2.18
C GLU A 210 -15.97 14.21 -1.42
N TRP A 211 -15.13 13.43 -2.13
CA TRP A 211 -14.34 12.36 -1.53
C TRP A 211 -13.37 12.88 -0.46
N LEU A 212 -12.67 13.99 -0.74
CA LEU A 212 -11.80 14.67 0.22
C LEU A 212 -12.59 15.24 1.41
N GLY A 213 -13.86 15.60 1.20
CA GLY A 213 -14.79 15.95 2.28
C GLY A 213 -15.03 14.79 3.25
N TYR A 214 -15.20 13.55 2.76
CA TYR A 214 -15.28 12.36 3.62
C TYR A 214 -13.97 12.06 4.34
N TYR A 215 -12.84 12.36 3.71
CA TYR A 215 -11.51 12.25 4.31
C TYR A 215 -11.21 13.40 5.30
N ASP A 216 -11.99 14.48 5.31
CA ASP A 216 -11.79 15.64 6.17
C ASP A 216 -10.45 16.35 5.86
N ILE A 217 -10.26 16.74 4.59
CA ILE A 217 -9.20 17.65 4.14
C ILE A 217 -9.72 18.59 3.06
N GLU A 218 -9.27 19.84 3.05
CA GLU A 218 -9.62 20.80 2.02
C GLU A 218 -8.83 20.54 0.73
N MET A 219 -9.50 20.64 -0.42
CA MET A 219 -8.86 20.54 -1.72
C MET A 219 -8.28 21.90 -2.13
N ASP A 220 -7.07 22.20 -1.68
CA ASP A 220 -6.33 23.41 -2.06
C ASP A 220 -5.28 23.16 -3.15
N GLU A 221 -4.70 24.24 -3.68
CA GLU A 221 -3.65 24.15 -4.71
C GLU A 221 -2.40 23.41 -4.23
N SER A 222 -2.06 23.51 -2.93
CA SER A 222 -0.89 22.83 -2.36
C SER A 222 -1.08 21.32 -2.41
N LEU A 223 -2.21 20.81 -1.92
CA LEU A 223 -2.56 19.40 -1.94
C LEU A 223 -2.58 18.86 -3.38
N LEU A 224 -3.16 19.59 -4.32
CA LEU A 224 -3.19 19.19 -5.73
C LEU A 224 -1.77 19.04 -6.31
N LYS A 225 -0.87 20.00 -6.05
CA LYS A 225 0.54 19.93 -6.48
C LYS A 225 1.27 18.75 -5.85
N ARG A 226 1.11 18.54 -4.53
CA ARG A 226 1.71 17.43 -3.78
C ARG A 226 1.25 16.08 -4.32
N MET A 227 -0.06 15.89 -4.48
CA MET A 227 -0.64 14.65 -5.04
C MET A 227 -0.10 14.36 -6.44
N ARG A 228 -0.11 15.36 -7.33
CA ARG A 228 0.41 15.22 -8.69
C ARG A 228 1.89 14.81 -8.70
N TRP A 229 2.71 15.42 -7.84
CA TRP A 229 4.12 15.08 -7.70
C TRP A 229 4.30 13.60 -7.34
N TYR A 230 3.58 13.11 -6.33
CA TYR A 230 3.67 11.69 -5.93
C TYR A 230 3.15 10.74 -6.99
N VAL A 231 2.06 11.08 -7.71
CA VAL A 231 1.51 10.25 -8.78
C VAL A 231 2.49 10.14 -9.96
N ILE A 232 3.17 11.21 -10.33
CA ILE A 232 4.22 11.18 -11.38
C ILE A 232 5.38 10.28 -10.93
N ALA A 233 5.89 10.46 -9.71
CA ALA A 233 6.96 9.63 -9.17
C ALA A 233 6.59 8.15 -9.16
N GLN A 234 5.38 7.82 -8.70
CA GLN A 234 4.86 6.46 -8.67
C GLN A 234 4.68 5.88 -10.07
N THR A 235 4.21 6.69 -11.03
CA THR A 235 4.05 6.26 -12.43
C THR A 235 5.40 5.87 -13.05
N ILE A 236 6.46 6.64 -12.78
CA ILE A 236 7.83 6.32 -13.23
C ILE A 236 8.31 5.00 -12.60
N LEU A 237 8.04 4.77 -11.32
CA LEU A 237 8.35 3.48 -10.66
C LEU A 237 7.59 2.31 -11.27
N SER A 238 6.30 2.49 -11.61
CA SER A 238 5.48 1.48 -12.27
C SER A 238 6.06 1.10 -13.65
N ILE A 239 6.47 2.09 -14.45
CA ILE A 239 7.15 1.86 -15.72
C ILE A 239 8.40 1.01 -15.51
N GLN A 240 9.28 1.41 -14.59
CA GLN A 240 10.50 0.67 -14.27
C GLN A 240 10.21 -0.79 -13.88
N TRP A 241 9.21 -1.00 -13.03
CA TRP A 241 8.82 -2.32 -12.54
C TRP A 241 8.32 -3.21 -13.67
N HIS A 242 7.33 -2.75 -14.43
CA HIS A 242 6.72 -3.53 -15.52
C HIS A 242 7.71 -3.80 -16.66
N THR A 243 8.55 -2.83 -17.02
CA THR A 243 9.62 -3.03 -18.02
C THR A 243 10.64 -4.07 -17.53
N THR A 244 11.00 -4.05 -16.25
CA THR A 244 11.91 -5.07 -15.66
C THR A 244 11.28 -6.46 -15.64
N LYS A 245 9.97 -6.55 -15.42
CA LYS A 245 9.20 -7.81 -15.47
C LYS A 245 8.85 -8.26 -16.89
N LYS A 246 9.23 -7.50 -17.92
CA LYS A 246 8.90 -7.75 -19.34
C LYS A 246 7.39 -7.78 -19.60
N GLN A 247 6.64 -6.98 -18.85
CA GLN A 247 5.20 -6.78 -18.99
C GLN A 247 4.96 -5.59 -19.92
N GLN A 248 5.04 -5.84 -21.23
CA GLN A 248 5.08 -4.78 -22.24
C GLN A 248 3.79 -3.96 -22.31
N ALA A 249 2.63 -4.61 -22.21
CA ALA A 249 1.34 -3.92 -22.28
C ALA A 249 1.15 -2.97 -21.09
N GLU A 250 1.52 -3.42 -19.90
CA GLU A 250 1.46 -2.63 -18.67
C GLU A 250 2.47 -1.48 -18.68
N ALA A 251 3.70 -1.73 -19.15
CA ALA A 251 4.70 -0.66 -19.29
C ALA A 251 4.21 0.44 -20.25
N GLU A 252 3.68 0.06 -21.42
CA GLU A 252 3.14 1.00 -22.41
C GLU A 252 1.97 1.83 -21.85
N TYR A 253 1.06 1.18 -21.10
CA TYR A 253 -0.04 1.88 -20.43
C TYR A 253 0.49 2.99 -19.50
N TRP A 254 1.49 2.67 -18.65
CA TRP A 254 2.04 3.65 -17.73
C TRP A 254 2.84 4.75 -18.42
N HIS A 255 3.49 4.47 -19.55
CA HIS A 255 4.11 5.51 -20.38
C HIS A 255 3.08 6.50 -20.91
N GLN A 256 1.98 6.00 -21.49
CA GLN A 256 0.91 6.86 -21.98
C GLN A 256 0.26 7.66 -20.84
N TYR A 257 0.09 7.04 -19.67
CA TYR A 257 -0.41 7.72 -18.49
C TYR A 257 0.52 8.84 -18.02
N LEU A 258 1.84 8.61 -18.00
CA LEU A 258 2.83 9.64 -17.67
C LEU A 258 2.75 10.83 -18.63
N GLN A 259 2.63 10.57 -19.94
CA GLN A 259 2.47 11.62 -20.95
C GLN A 259 1.22 12.47 -20.68
N GLN A 260 0.10 11.85 -20.33
CA GLN A 260 -1.14 12.56 -19.99
C GLN A 260 -0.99 13.42 -18.71
N LEU A 261 -0.31 12.89 -17.69
CA LEU A 261 -0.03 13.62 -16.45
C LEU A 261 0.89 14.84 -16.68
N LEU A 262 1.80 14.76 -17.63
CA LEU A 262 2.72 15.87 -17.96
C LEU A 262 2.05 16.90 -18.88
N ALA A 263 1.10 16.49 -19.71
CA ALA A 263 0.38 17.38 -20.63
C ALA A 263 -0.79 18.15 -19.99
N SER A 264 -1.32 17.67 -18.86
CA SER A 264 -2.39 18.34 -18.13
C SER A 264 -1.81 19.40 -17.20
N GLU A 265 -1.99 20.70 -17.47
CA GLU A 265 -1.62 21.78 -16.53
C GLU A 265 -2.56 21.80 -15.30
#